data_AF-A0AAE3ZME4-F1
#
_entry.id   AF-A0AAE3ZME4-F1
#
_cell.length_a   1.000
_cell.length_b   1.000
_cell.length_c   1.000
_cell.angle_alpha   90.00
_cell.angle_beta   90.00
_cell.angle_gamma   90.00
#
_symmetry.space_group_name_H-M   'P 1'
#
loop_
_entity.id
_entity.type
_entity.pdbx_description
1 polymer ?
#
loop_
_entity_poly.entity_id
_entity_poly.type
_entity_poly.pdbx_seq_one_letter_code
_entity_poly.pdbx_strand_id
1 'polypeptide(L)' 'MEPRFLLLSDVAAELNVSDSQVYHMVRRGELPAIKIGGRGQWRVERARLEEYIAAKYAETAEWVAQNPLAEREE' A
#
# COMPACT_ATOMS: atom_id res chain seq x y z
N MET A 1 13.91 17.02 4.13
CA MET A 1 13.84 15.80 4.97
C MET A 1 12.41 15.32 4.90
N GLU A 2 12.17 14.10 4.42
CA GLU A 2 10.82 13.54 4.36
C GLU A 2 10.34 13.10 5.75
N PRO A 3 9.05 13.25 6.06
CA PRO A 3 8.50 12.77 7.31
C PRO A 3 8.58 11.24 7.36
N ARG A 4 9.01 10.70 8.52
CA ARG A 4 9.05 9.25 8.76
C ARG A 4 7.65 8.63 8.82
N PHE A 5 6.66 9.38 9.27
CA PHE A 5 5.28 8.93 9.44
C PHE A 5 4.34 9.75 8.58
N LEU A 6 3.55 9.06 7.77
CA LEU A 6 2.62 9.60 6.77
C LEU A 6 1.19 9.58 7.29
N LEU A 7 0.39 10.58 6.88
CA LEU A 7 -1.06 10.55 6.99
C LEU A 7 -1.62 9.54 5.98
N LEU A 8 -2.85 9.06 6.21
CA LEU A 8 -3.51 8.21 5.21
C LEU A 8 -3.73 8.94 3.88
N SER A 9 -3.95 10.26 3.92
CA SER A 9 -4.06 11.11 2.73
C SER A 9 -2.75 11.20 1.94
N ASP A 10 -1.60 11.25 2.63
CA ASP A 10 -0.29 11.31 1.96
C ASP A 10 0.00 9.98 1.27
N VAL A 11 -0.30 8.86 1.95
CA VAL A 11 -0.20 7.51 1.37
C VAL A 11 -1.15 7.35 0.17
N ALA A 12 -2.37 7.89 0.28
CA ALA A 12 -3.36 7.83 -0.81
C ALA A 12 -2.86 8.57 -2.05
N ALA A 13 -2.28 9.76 -1.86
CA ALA A 13 -1.66 10.52 -2.94
C ALA A 13 -0.46 9.77 -3.56
N GLU A 14 0.40 9.18 -2.73
CA GLU A 14 1.61 8.47 -3.18
C GLU A 14 1.28 7.19 -3.96
N LEU A 15 0.28 6.43 -3.52
CA LEU A 15 -0.21 5.23 -4.21
C LEU A 15 -1.23 5.53 -5.32
N ASN A 16 -1.62 6.80 -5.50
CA ASN A 16 -2.65 7.26 -6.43
C ASN A 16 -3.99 6.49 -6.26
N VAL A 17 -4.46 6.40 -5.02
CA VAL A 17 -5.74 5.77 -4.64
C VAL A 17 -6.55 6.70 -3.73
N SER A 18 -7.79 6.30 -3.39
CA SER A 18 -8.60 7.08 -2.44
C SER A 18 -8.18 6.89 -0.98
N ASP A 19 -8.36 7.90 -0.13
CA ASP A 19 -8.18 7.82 1.32
C ASP A 19 -8.97 6.68 1.95
N SER A 20 -10.20 6.44 1.45
CA SER A 20 -11.06 5.33 1.88
C SER A 20 -10.39 3.98 1.64
N GLN A 21 -9.74 3.81 0.48
CA GLN A 21 -9.02 2.58 0.15
C GLN A 21 -7.85 2.36 1.11
N VAL A 22 -7.03 3.39 1.36
CA VAL A 22 -5.92 3.29 2.33
C VAL A 22 -6.43 2.99 3.74
N TYR A 23 -7.52 3.64 4.17
CA TYR A 23 -8.15 3.35 5.45
C TYR A 23 -8.58 1.88 5.56
N HIS A 24 -9.17 1.32 4.51
CA HIS A 24 -9.55 -0.10 4.48
C HIS A 24 -8.35 -1.04 4.51
N MET A 25 -7.28 -0.73 3.78
CA MET A 25 -6.03 -1.50 3.82
C MET A 25 -5.46 -1.56 5.23
N VAL A 26 -5.41 -0.42 5.93
CA VAL A 26 -4.96 -0.34 7.32
C VAL A 26 -5.90 -1.11 8.25
N ARG A 27 -7.22 -0.96 8.08
CA ARG A 27 -8.22 -1.66 8.89
C ARG A 27 -8.16 -3.18 8.75
N ARG A 28 -7.81 -3.69 7.58
CA ARG A 28 -7.63 -5.12 7.30
C ARG A 28 -6.26 -5.66 7.69
N GLY A 29 -5.32 -4.77 8.02
CA GLY A 29 -3.93 -5.13 8.34
C GLY A 29 -3.07 -5.39 7.11
N GLU A 30 -3.56 -5.08 5.91
CA GLU A 30 -2.80 -5.20 4.65
C GLU A 30 -1.67 -4.17 4.59
N LEU A 31 -1.92 -2.96 5.12
CA LEU A 31 -0.91 -1.90 5.25
C LEU A 31 -0.64 -1.64 6.75
N PRO A 32 0.56 -1.96 7.26
CA PRO A 32 0.90 -1.72 8.66
C PRO A 32 0.85 -0.23 9.02
N ALA A 33 0.09 0.09 10.06
CA ALA A 33 -0.01 1.45 10.59
C ALA A 33 -0.14 1.44 12.12
N ILE A 34 0.28 2.53 12.75
CA ILE A 34 0.10 2.75 14.19
C ILE A 34 -1.03 3.74 14.44
N LYS A 35 -1.73 3.56 15.57
CA LYS A 35 -2.65 4.58 16.10
C LYS A 35 -1.93 5.48 17.08
N ILE A 36 -1.98 6.77 16.86
CA ILE A 36 -1.36 7.78 17.73
C ILE A 36 -2.45 8.63 18.41
N GLY A 37 -2.38 8.70 19.74
CA GLY A 37 -3.23 9.54 20.58
C GLY A 37 -4.67 9.06 20.75
N GLY A 38 -5.40 9.70 21.67
CA GLY A 38 -6.77 9.32 22.06
C GLY A 38 -7.86 9.54 21.00
N ARG A 39 -7.54 10.19 19.86
CA ARG A 39 -8.46 10.40 18.73
C ARG A 39 -8.34 9.36 17.63
N GLY A 40 -7.48 8.34 17.80
CA GLY A 40 -7.38 7.23 16.86
C GLY A 40 -6.81 7.60 15.50
N GLN A 41 -5.90 8.58 15.44
CA GLN A 41 -5.23 8.96 14.20
C GLN A 41 -4.29 7.85 13.74
N TRP A 42 -4.43 7.42 12.50
CA TRP A 42 -3.52 6.45 11.89
C TRP A 42 -2.29 7.13 11.31
N ARG A 43 -1.14 6.48 11.43
CA ARG A 43 0.12 6.86 10.79
C ARG A 43 0.78 5.64 10.19
N VAL A 44 1.21 5.76 8.94
CA VAL A 44 1.98 4.75 8.24
C VAL A 44 3.44 5.17 8.27
N GLU A 45 4.34 4.29 8.70
CA GLU A 45 5.77 4.56 8.60
C GLU A 45 6.21 4.42 7.14
N ARG A 46 7.00 5.36 6.61
CA ARG A 46 7.46 5.36 5.22
C ARG A 46 8.11 4.01 4.84
N ALA A 47 9.00 3.49 5.67
CA ALA A 47 9.63 2.19 5.42
C ALA A 47 8.61 1.04 5.29
N ARG A 48 7.49 1.08 6.02
CA ARG A 48 6.42 0.07 5.90
C ARG A 48 5.60 0.21 4.64
N LEU A 49 5.41 1.44 4.15
CA LEU A 49 4.80 1.67 2.84
C LEU A 49 5.68 1.10 1.73
N GLU A 50 6.99 1.36 1.78
CA GLU A 50 7.96 0.82 0.82
C GLU A 50 8.00 -0.72 0.83
N GLU A 51 8.01 -1.33 2.03
CA GLU A 51 7.92 -2.79 2.18
C GLU A 51 6.63 -3.35 1.57
N TYR A 52 5.50 -2.68 1.79
CA TYR A 52 4.21 -3.06 1.18
C TYR A 52 4.27 -2.99 -0.35
N ILE A 53 4.82 -1.91 -0.91
CA ILE A 53 4.97 -1.72 -2.35
C ILE A 53 5.85 -2.83 -2.94
N ALA A 54 6.99 -3.12 -2.31
CA ALA A 54 7.89 -4.19 -2.73
C ALA A 54 7.20 -5.57 -2.72
N ALA A 55 6.42 -5.87 -1.67
CA ALA A 55 5.64 -7.11 -1.60
C ALA A 55 4.60 -7.19 -2.73
N LYS A 56 3.90 -6.09 -3.04
CA LYS A 56 2.92 -6.05 -4.14
C LYS A 56 3.57 -6.23 -5.51
N TYR A 57 4.77 -5.71 -5.72
CA TYR A 57 5.54 -6.01 -6.93
C TYR A 57 5.88 -7.49 -7.04
N ALA A 58 6.33 -8.13 -5.95
CA ALA A 58 6.64 -9.56 -5.95
C ALA A 58 5.41 -10.44 -6.22
N GLU A 59 4.28 -10.16 -5.54
CA GLU A 59 3.00 -10.84 -5.78
C GLU A 59 2.55 -10.72 -7.24
N THR A 60 2.64 -9.50 -7.80
CA THR A 60 2.27 -9.25 -9.20
C THR A 60 3.18 -9.98 -10.17
N ALA A 61 4.50 -9.97 -9.91
CA ALA A 61 5.47 -10.67 -10.76
C ALA A 61 5.24 -12.18 -10.75
N GLU A 62 4.97 -12.77 -9.58
CA GLU A 62 4.62 -14.19 -9.47
C GLU A 62 3.33 -14.49 -10.24
N TRP A 63 2.30 -13.65 -10.10
CA TRP A 63 1.04 -13.82 -10.83
C TRP A 63 1.24 -13.74 -12.34
N VAL A 64 2.01 -12.77 -12.84
CA VAL A 64 2.31 -12.62 -14.29
C VAL A 64 3.06 -13.84 -14.82
N ALA A 65 4.02 -14.38 -14.06
CA ALA A 65 4.75 -15.59 -14.44
C ALA A 65 3.84 -16.83 -14.55
N GLN A 66 2.81 -16.92 -13.69
CA GLN A 66 1.82 -17.99 -13.71
C GLN A 66 0.71 -17.78 -14.75
N ASN A 67 0.49 -16.53 -15.18
CA ASN A 67 -0.57 -16.14 -16.11
C ASN A 67 0.04 -15.40 -17.31
N PRO A 68 0.90 -16.06 -18.10
CA PRO A 68 1.46 -15.42 -19.29
C PRO A 68 0.33 -15.01 -20.22
N LEU A 69 0.43 -13.81 -20.79
CA LEU A 69 -0.44 -13.39 -21.88
C LEU A 69 -0.17 -14.33 -23.05
N ALA A 70 -1.00 -15.37 -23.21
CA ALA A 70 -1.00 -16.18 -24.42
C ALA A 70 -1.26 -15.21 -25.59
N GLU A 71 -0.31 -15.13 -26.52
CA GLU A 71 -0.53 -14.43 -27.78
C GLU A 71 -1.79 -15.04 -28.38
N ARG A 72 -2.84 -14.23 -28.51
CA ARG A 72 -3.94 -14.59 -29.40
C ARG A 72 -3.33 -14.54 -30.80
N GLU A 73 -2.92 -15.70 -31.31
CA GLU A 73 -2.49 -15.84 -32.69
C GLU A 73 -3.61 -15.27 -33.58
N GLU A 74 -3.26 -14.24 -34.36
CA GLU A 74 -4.09 -13.72 -35.46
C GLU A 74 -4.09 -14.70 -36.64
#